data_AF-A0A2W6ZUB4-F1
#
_entry.id   AF-A0A2W6ZUB4-F1
#
_cell.length_a   1.000
_cell.length_b   1.000
_cell.length_c   1.000
_cell.angle_alpha   90.00
_cell.angle_beta   90.00
_cell.angle_gamma   90.00
#
_symmetry.space_group_name_H-M   'P 1'
#
loop_
_entity.id
_entity.type
_entity.pdbx_description
1 polymer ?
#
loop_
_entity_poly.entity_id
_entity_poly.type
_entity_poly.pdbx_seq_one_letter_code
_entity_poly.pdbx_strand_id
1 'polypeptide(L)'
;TLHPIDDTTVAEIVTAARARWKSENENHNVLKTKGYHLEHNFGHGQHHLAMTLLTLNVLAFLFHTVLHLVEASYPRIRQQRGTRKGFFQDLQTLTKYLLFDSWQHLIDCMLDESTPATTGNTS
;
A
#
# COMPACT_ATOMS: atom_id res chain seq x y z
N THR A 1 -15.01 -23.82 -12.68
CA THR A 1 -14.54 -24.20 -14.02
C THR A 1 -14.31 -25.69 -14.03
N LEU A 2 -14.90 -26.41 -14.99
CA LEU A 2 -14.66 -27.85 -15.21
C LEU A 2 -13.37 -27.99 -16.03
N HIS A 3 -12.23 -27.74 -15.41
CA HIS A 3 -10.95 -28.09 -16.03
C HIS A 3 -10.63 -29.54 -15.65
N PRO A 4 -10.31 -30.42 -16.62
CA PRO A 4 -9.85 -31.76 -16.32
C PRO A 4 -8.57 -31.66 -15.47
N ILE A 5 -8.55 -32.41 -14.36
CA ILE A 5 -7.40 -32.46 -13.45
C ILE A 5 -6.54 -33.63 -13.90
N ASP A 6 -5.38 -33.32 -14.45
CA ASP A 6 -4.34 -34.27 -14.80
C ASP A 6 -2.98 -33.77 -14.30
N ASP A 7 -1.94 -34.59 -14.43
CA ASP A 7 -0.59 -34.28 -13.92
C ASP A 7 0.02 -33.02 -14.55
N THR A 8 -0.48 -32.58 -15.71
CA THR A 8 0.00 -31.38 -16.41
C THR A 8 -0.77 -30.12 -15.99
N THR A 9 -2.06 -30.24 -15.69
CA THR A 9 -2.93 -29.10 -15.34
C THR A 9 -3.02 -28.85 -13.83
N VAL A 10 -2.74 -29.86 -13.00
CA VAL A 10 -2.90 -29.77 -11.54
C VAL A 10 -2.08 -28.65 -10.92
N ALA A 11 -0.84 -28.42 -11.39
CA ALA A 11 0.04 -27.37 -10.86
C ALA A 11 -0.53 -25.96 -11.10
N GLU A 12 -1.06 -25.71 -12.30
CA GLU A 12 -1.66 -24.43 -12.65
C GLU A 12 -2.98 -24.21 -11.90
N ILE A 13 -3.82 -25.25 -11.80
CA ILE A 13 -5.09 -25.20 -11.08
C ILE A 13 -4.86 -24.89 -9.60
N VAL A 14 -3.89 -25.56 -8.95
CA VAL A 14 -3.53 -25.31 -7.55
C VAL A 14 -3.01 -23.89 -7.36
N THR A 15 -2.19 -23.40 -8.28
CA THR A 15 -1.67 -22.03 -8.24
C THR A 15 -2.79 -21.00 -8.34
N ALA A 16 -3.71 -21.17 -9.30
CA ALA A 16 -4.88 -20.31 -9.46
C ALA A 16 -5.82 -20.38 -8.24
N ALA A 17 -6.05 -21.59 -7.70
CA ALA A 17 -6.86 -21.78 -6.50
C ALA A 17 -6.25 -21.08 -5.28
N ARG A 18 -4.92 -21.17 -5.11
CA ARG A 18 -4.20 -20.48 -4.05
C ARG A 18 -4.24 -18.97 -4.19
N ALA A 19 -4.07 -18.45 -5.41
CA ALA A 19 -4.21 -17.02 -5.69
C ALA A 19 -5.63 -16.52 -5.37
N ARG A 20 -6.65 -17.28 -5.77
CA ARG A 20 -8.05 -16.98 -5.44
C ARG A 20 -8.31 -17.00 -3.93
N TRP A 21 -7.85 -18.05 -3.23
CA TRP A 21 -7.97 -18.13 -1.77
C TRP A 21 -7.29 -16.95 -1.09
N LYS A 22 -6.08 -16.59 -1.53
CA LYS A 22 -5.36 -15.42 -1.01
C LYS A 22 -6.15 -14.13 -1.24
N SER A 23 -6.70 -13.91 -2.44
CA SER A 23 -7.53 -12.74 -2.72
C SER A 23 -8.77 -12.69 -1.81
N GLU A 24 -9.43 -13.83 -1.57
CA GLU A 24 -10.61 -13.88 -0.71
C GLU A 24 -10.26 -13.59 0.76
N ASN A 25 -9.22 -14.26 1.28
CA ASN A 25 -8.87 -14.20 2.70
C ASN A 25 -8.05 -12.97 3.09
N GLU A 26 -7.13 -12.51 2.24
CA GLU A 26 -6.25 -11.37 2.56
C GLU A 26 -6.83 -10.03 2.08
N ASN A 27 -7.67 -10.02 1.04
CA ASN A 27 -8.31 -8.80 0.56
C ASN A 27 -9.76 -8.71 1.01
N HIS A 28 -10.67 -9.59 0.55
CA HIS A 28 -12.10 -9.45 0.86
C HIS A 28 -12.40 -9.56 2.36
N ASN A 29 -11.84 -10.54 3.06
CA ASN A 29 -12.08 -10.68 4.49
C ASN A 29 -11.52 -9.51 5.31
N VAL A 30 -10.38 -8.94 4.91
CA VAL A 30 -9.81 -7.74 5.53
C VAL A 30 -10.71 -6.53 5.33
N LEU A 31 -11.21 -6.33 4.10
CA LEU A 31 -12.14 -5.26 3.76
C LEU A 31 -13.50 -5.39 4.48
N LYS A 32 -13.92 -6.62 4.78
CA LYS A 32 -15.15 -6.88 5.53
C LYS A 32 -14.99 -6.73 7.04
N THR A 33 -13.90 -7.22 7.62
CA THR A 33 -13.83 -7.48 9.08
C THR A 33 -12.69 -6.78 9.82
N LYS A 34 -11.68 -6.23 9.13
CA LYS A 34 -10.45 -5.70 9.75
C LYS A 34 -10.33 -4.18 9.67
N GLY A 35 -11.44 -3.48 9.91
CA GLY A 35 -11.46 -2.02 10.10
C GLY A 35 -12.15 -1.23 8.99
N TYR A 36 -12.38 -1.82 7.81
CA TYR A 36 -13.12 -1.16 6.72
C TYR A 36 -14.65 -1.37 6.81
N HIS A 37 -15.09 -2.39 7.57
CA HIS A 37 -16.49 -2.76 7.86
C HIS A 37 -17.48 -2.48 6.72
N LEU A 38 -17.12 -2.86 5.49
CA LEU A 38 -17.91 -2.52 4.31
C LEU A 38 -19.33 -3.12 4.34
N GLU A 39 -19.55 -4.18 5.12
CA GLU A 39 -20.87 -4.79 5.31
C GLU A 39 -21.76 -4.03 6.29
N HIS A 40 -21.20 -3.16 7.15
CA HIS A 40 -21.95 -2.49 8.23
C HIS A 40 -21.92 -0.95 8.18
N ASN A 41 -20.93 -0.35 7.52
CA ASN A 41 -20.73 1.10 7.54
C ASN A 41 -21.80 1.92 6.78
N PHE A 42 -22.69 1.31 5.99
CA PHE A 42 -23.72 2.04 5.23
C PHE A 42 -25.07 1.31 5.17
N GLY A 43 -25.35 0.49 6.18
CA GLY A 43 -26.46 -0.48 6.19
C GLY A 43 -27.88 0.10 6.07
N HIS A 44 -28.10 1.39 6.27
CA HIS A 44 -29.47 1.95 6.26
C HIS A 44 -29.60 3.37 5.67
N GLY A 45 -28.83 3.66 4.61
CA GLY A 45 -29.10 4.80 3.74
C GLY A 45 -27.99 5.86 3.67
N GLN A 46 -27.28 5.86 2.54
CA GLN A 46 -26.76 7.00 1.78
C GLN A 46 -26.38 6.41 0.42
N HIS A 47 -27.17 6.68 -0.63
CA HIS A 47 -26.95 6.11 -1.96
C HIS A 47 -25.49 6.29 -2.40
N HIS A 48 -24.85 5.18 -2.80
CA HIS A 48 -23.48 5.10 -3.31
C HIS A 48 -22.32 5.36 -2.34
N LEU A 49 -22.53 5.73 -1.07
CA LEU A 49 -21.40 6.09 -0.17
C LEU A 49 -20.45 4.91 0.09
N ALA A 50 -20.99 3.71 0.31
CA ALA A 50 -20.19 2.48 0.44
C ALA A 50 -19.38 2.19 -0.84
N MET A 51 -20.00 2.38 -2.01
CA MET A 51 -19.37 2.16 -3.31
C MET A 51 -18.27 3.19 -3.56
N THR A 52 -18.49 4.46 -3.23
CA THR A 52 -17.50 5.53 -3.36
C THR A 52 -16.28 5.25 -2.48
N LEU A 53 -16.48 4.87 -1.22
CA LEU A 53 -15.37 4.53 -0.32
C LEU A 53 -14.63 3.26 -0.75
N LEU A 54 -15.34 2.27 -1.29
CA LEU A 54 -14.71 1.10 -1.89
C LEU A 54 -13.84 1.49 -3.09
N THR A 55 -14.38 2.31 -4.00
CA THR A 55 -13.66 2.80 -5.18
C THR A 55 -12.42 3.61 -4.78
N LEU A 56 -12.53 4.50 -3.79
CA LEU A 56 -11.38 5.26 -3.28
C LEU A 56 -10.32 4.35 -2.63
N ASN A 57 -10.73 3.29 -1.93
CA ASN A 57 -9.78 2.31 -1.38
C ASN A 57 -9.05 1.55 -2.49
N VAL A 58 -9.79 1.01 -3.47
CA VAL A 58 -9.20 0.32 -4.62
C VAL A 58 -8.26 1.26 -5.39
N LEU A 59 -8.67 2.52 -5.58
CA LEU A 59 -7.86 3.54 -6.24
C LEU A 59 -6.57 3.84 -5.46
N ALA A 60 -6.62 3.91 -4.13
CA ALA A 60 -5.41 4.10 -3.30
C ALA A 60 -4.42 2.93 -3.46
N PHE A 61 -4.90 1.68 -3.46
CA PHE A 61 -4.05 0.51 -3.71
C PHE A 61 -3.50 0.48 -5.15
N LEU A 62 -4.30 0.93 -6.12
CA LEU A 62 -3.84 1.08 -7.51
C LEU A 62 -2.73 2.13 -7.60
N PHE A 63 -2.90 3.30 -6.99
CA PHE A 63 -1.86 4.32 -6.96
C PHE A 63 -0.57 3.84 -6.29
N HIS A 64 -0.65 3.04 -5.22
CA HIS A 64 0.55 2.41 -4.65
C HIS A 64 1.26 1.46 -5.63
N THR A 65 0.49 0.76 -6.47
CA THR A 65 1.05 -0.13 -7.49
C THR A 65 1.66 0.68 -8.64
N VAL A 66 0.99 1.73 -9.10
CA VAL A 66 1.50 2.64 -10.12
C VAL A 66 2.77 3.35 -9.65
N LEU A 67 2.79 3.88 -8.43
CA LEU A 67 3.99 4.49 -7.84
C LEU A 67 5.15 3.49 -7.74
N HIS A 68 4.87 2.23 -7.45
CA HIS A 68 5.89 1.17 -7.46
C HIS A 68 6.44 0.88 -8.86
N LEU A 69 5.63 1.01 -9.90
CA LEU A 69 6.01 0.73 -11.30
C LEU A 69 6.65 1.93 -12.00
N VAL A 70 6.25 3.15 -11.66
CA VAL A 70 6.67 4.39 -12.34
C VAL A 70 7.91 5.01 -11.71
N GLU A 71 8.09 4.91 -10.39
CA GLU A 71 9.22 5.52 -9.71
C GLU A 71 10.30 4.51 -9.34
N ALA A 72 11.47 4.62 -9.99
CA ALA A 72 12.67 3.88 -9.60
C ALA A 72 13.21 4.26 -8.20
N SER A 73 12.89 5.47 -7.73
CA SER A 73 13.21 6.01 -6.39
C SER A 73 12.35 5.38 -5.29
N TYR A 74 11.14 4.92 -5.59
CA TYR A 74 10.20 4.38 -4.62
C TYR A 74 10.65 3.03 -4.00
N PRO A 75 11.19 2.05 -4.77
CA PRO A 75 11.87 0.89 -4.22
C PRO A 75 13.05 1.26 -3.31
N ARG A 76 13.80 2.31 -3.63
CA ARG A 76 15.00 2.73 -2.88
C ARG A 76 14.63 3.28 -1.50
N ILE A 77 13.61 4.16 -1.42
CA ILE A 77 13.06 4.63 -0.14
C ILE A 77 12.53 3.45 0.69
N ARG A 78 11.84 2.51 0.05
CA ARG A 78 11.31 1.32 0.74
C ARG A 78 12.41 0.41 1.28
N GLN A 79 13.54 0.27 0.59
CA GLN A 79 14.71 -0.46 1.09
C GLN A 79 15.36 0.27 2.26
N GLN A 80 15.54 1.60 2.20
CA GLN A 80 16.12 2.39 3.29
C GLN A 80 15.24 2.40 4.56
N ARG A 81 13.92 2.58 4.42
CA ARG A 81 13.00 2.69 5.57
C ARG A 81 12.47 1.35 6.09
N GLY A 82 12.58 0.28 5.30
CA GLY A 82 12.24 -1.10 5.67
C GLY A 82 10.75 -1.41 5.91
N THR A 83 9.93 -0.42 6.29
CA THR A 83 8.50 -0.60 6.61
C THR A 83 7.61 0.42 5.90
N ARG A 84 6.40 -0.03 5.49
CA ARG A 84 5.35 0.87 4.95
C ARG A 84 4.97 1.96 5.95
N LYS A 85 4.93 1.63 7.24
CA LYS A 85 4.54 2.56 8.30
C LYS A 85 5.53 3.72 8.44
N GLY A 86 6.83 3.44 8.43
CA GLY A 86 7.88 4.45 8.50
C GLY A 86 7.78 5.47 7.35
N PHE A 87 7.63 4.98 6.12
CA PHE A 87 7.45 5.84 4.94
C PHE A 87 6.31 6.86 5.10
N PHE A 88 5.13 6.42 5.55
CA PHE A 88 3.99 7.33 5.73
C PHE A 88 4.17 8.27 6.93
N GLN A 89 4.89 7.85 7.97
CA GLN A 89 5.19 8.72 9.11
C GLN A 89 6.16 9.84 8.71
N ASP A 90 7.18 9.54 7.91
CA ASP A 90 8.12 10.55 7.40
C ASP A 90 7.41 11.52 6.46
N LEU A 91 6.61 11.00 5.54
CA LEU A 91 5.80 11.82 4.63
C LEU A 91 4.88 12.76 5.42
N GLN A 92 4.17 12.25 6.43
CA GLN A 92 3.32 13.07 7.29
C GLN A 92 4.12 14.12 8.07
N THR A 93 5.31 13.77 8.57
CA THR A 93 6.14 14.67 9.37
C THR A 93 6.69 15.79 8.49
N LEU A 94 7.32 15.46 7.37
CA LEU A 94 7.89 16.44 6.45
C LEU A 94 6.81 17.38 5.91
N THR A 95 5.67 16.87 5.47
CA THR A 95 4.57 17.73 4.96
C THR A 95 3.88 18.55 6.05
N LYS A 96 4.00 18.18 7.33
CA LYS A 96 3.46 18.96 8.45
C LYS A 96 4.34 20.17 8.80
N TYR A 97 5.65 20.07 8.58
CA TYR A 97 6.61 21.09 9.00
C TYR A 97 7.29 21.84 7.85
N LEU A 98 7.26 21.28 6.64
CA LEU A 98 7.95 21.81 5.46
C LEU A 98 6.98 21.88 4.27
N LEU A 99 7.08 22.97 3.52
CA LEU A 99 6.41 23.12 2.23
C LEU A 99 7.42 22.79 1.12
N PHE A 100 7.05 21.88 0.23
CA PHE A 100 7.90 21.46 -0.89
C PHE A 100 7.34 21.97 -2.21
N ASP A 101 8.22 22.45 -3.08
CA ASP A 101 7.85 23.00 -4.40
C ASP A 101 7.42 21.91 -5.39
N SER A 102 7.81 20.65 -5.16
CA SER A 102 7.39 19.51 -5.97
C SER A 102 7.41 18.20 -5.19
N TRP A 103 6.71 17.20 -5.73
CA TRP A 103 6.77 15.83 -5.23
C TRP A 103 8.20 15.26 -5.25
N GLN A 104 8.97 15.53 -6.31
CA GLN A 104 10.36 15.08 -6.41
C GLN A 104 11.21 15.65 -5.27
N HIS A 105 11.06 16.94 -4.94
CA HIS A 105 11.79 17.57 -3.84
C HIS A 105 11.48 16.92 -2.48
N LEU A 106 10.22 16.56 -2.23
CA LEU A 106 9.82 15.82 -1.02
C LEU A 106 10.45 14.42 -0.97
N ILE A 107 10.47 13.71 -2.09
CA ILE A 107 11.04 12.36 -2.23
C ILE A 107 12.56 12.39 -2.06
N ASP A 108 13.25 13.36 -2.65
CA ASP A 108 14.69 13.56 -2.50
C ASP A 108 15.06 13.88 -1.05
N CYS A 109 14.25 14.70 -0.36
CA CYS A 109 14.43 14.97 1.07
C CYS A 109 14.23 13.72 1.95
N MET A 110 13.29 12.84 1.60
CA MET A 110 13.12 11.55 2.28
C MET A 110 14.29 10.57 2.04
N LEU A 111 14.94 10.68 0.87
CA LEU A 111 16.08 9.87 0.45
C LEU A 111 17.42 10.37 1.02
N ASP A 112 17.48 11.64 1.42
CA ASP A 112 18.70 12.24 1.94
C ASP A 112 19.09 11.58 3.28
N GLU A 113 20.25 10.90 3.28
CA GLU A 113 20.81 10.20 4.43
C GLU A 113 21.57 11.16 5.34
N SER A 114 21.09 12.40 5.52
CA SER A 114 21.69 13.33 6.48
C SER A 114 21.51 12.76 7.88
N THR A 115 22.46 11.91 8.26
CA THR A 115 22.69 11.39 9.60
C THR A 115 22.68 12.62 10.50
N PRO A 116 21.91 12.66 11.61
CA PRO A 116 22.00 13.78 12.53
C PRO A 116 23.48 13.91 12.88
N ALA A 117 24.05 15.07 12.56
CA ALA A 117 25.46 15.35 12.77
C ALA A 117 25.80 14.85 14.18
N THR A 118 26.70 13.88 14.28
CA THR A 118 27.29 13.52 15.55
C THR A 118 28.03 14.78 15.99
N THR A 119 27.40 15.62 16.80
CA THR A 119 28.11 16.61 17.60
C THR A 119 28.97 15.82 18.55
N GLY A 120 30.19 15.51 18.10
CA GLY A 120 31.28 15.07 18.93
C GLY A 120 31.58 16.21 19.89
N ASN A 121 31.21 16.01 21.14
CA ASN A 121 31.51 16.92 22.23
C ASN A 121 33.02 16.91 22.44
N THR A 122 33.74 17.90 21.90
CA THR A 122 35.07 18.25 22.40
C THR A 122 34.92 19.26 23.52
N SER A 123 35.02 18.76 24.76
CA SER A 123 35.47 19.53 25.92
C SER A 123 36.98 19.74 25.87
#